data_AF-A0A3D3VUL9-F1
#
_entry.id   AF-A0A3D3VUL9-F1
#
_cell.length_a   1.000
_cell.length_b   1.000
_cell.length_c   1.000
_cell.angle_alpha   90.00
_cell.angle_beta   90.00
_cell.angle_gamma   90.00
#
_symmetry.space_group_name_H-M   'P 1'
#
loop_
_entity.id
_entity.type
_entity.pdbx_description
1 polymer ?
#
loop_
_entity_poly.entity_id
_entity_poly.type
_entity_poly.pdbx_seq_one_letter_code
_entity_poly.pdbx_strand_id
1 'polypeptide(L)'
;VKGIRFRELRDAGDPATMAAEYMSEGADELVFLDIGASLGSRSTMLEWVSSVADMLFIPFTVGGGIVDESQARRIISLGADKVSLNTAAVRDPDLIRRCSSLLGSQAVVLAVDALRTGRGHWEVMVRAGTEPAGIDLLSWVRKACSLGCGEILLTSIDSDGTLEGYDTECIEAVA
;
A
#
# COMPACT_ATOMS: atom_id res chain seq x y z
N VAL A 1 -3.52 7.26 -12.03
CA VAL A 1 -2.68 7.03 -13.22
C VAL A 1 -2.79 5.57 -13.64
N LYS A 2 -3.00 5.25 -14.92
CA LYS A 2 -3.04 3.84 -15.41
C LYS A 2 -1.88 3.62 -16.38
N GLY A 3 -1.13 2.53 -16.21
CA GLY A 3 0.01 2.14 -17.06
C GLY A 3 0.29 0.64 -16.94
N ILE A 4 1.07 0.09 -17.88
CA ILE A 4 1.49 -1.32 -17.85
C ILE A 4 2.92 -1.35 -17.32
N ARG A 5 3.18 -2.11 -16.24
CA ARG A 5 4.52 -2.24 -15.62
C ARG A 5 5.17 -0.87 -15.32
N PHE A 6 4.40 0.06 -14.76
CA PHE A 6 4.85 1.41 -14.41
C PHE A 6 5.33 2.29 -15.60
N ARG A 7 4.97 1.94 -16.84
CA ARG A 7 5.25 2.72 -18.06
C ARG A 7 3.96 3.33 -18.63
N GLU A 8 4.09 4.44 -19.35
CA GLU A 8 3.00 5.16 -20.05
C GLU A 8 1.87 5.69 -19.14
N LEU A 9 2.26 6.41 -18.08
CA LEU A 9 1.37 7.05 -17.13
C LEU A 9 0.40 8.04 -17.82
N ARG A 10 -0.90 7.72 -17.82
CA ARG A 10 -1.97 8.64 -18.26
C ARG A 10 -2.67 9.29 -17.07
N ASP A 11 -2.92 10.60 -17.17
CA ASP A 11 -3.79 11.32 -16.24
C ASP A 11 -5.19 10.69 -16.28
N ALA A 12 -5.67 10.28 -15.11
CA ALA A 12 -6.92 9.57 -14.96
C ALA A 12 -8.04 10.47 -14.42
N GLY A 13 -7.76 11.75 -14.16
CA GLY A 13 -8.70 12.70 -13.59
C GLY A 13 -8.53 12.89 -12.08
N ASP A 14 -9.50 13.60 -11.49
CA ASP A 14 -9.53 13.95 -10.06
C ASP A 14 -9.79 12.70 -9.18
N PRO A 15 -8.93 12.40 -8.18
CA PRO A 15 -9.10 11.23 -7.33
C PRO A 15 -10.44 11.17 -6.59
N ALA A 16 -10.97 12.31 -6.14
CA ALA A 16 -12.23 12.36 -5.39
C ALA A 16 -13.44 12.01 -6.26
N THR A 17 -13.46 12.51 -7.49
CA THR A 17 -14.49 12.17 -8.49
C THR A 17 -14.46 10.67 -8.81
N MET A 18 -13.26 10.12 -9.09
CA MET A 18 -13.12 8.68 -9.35
C MET A 18 -13.51 7.82 -8.15
N ALA A 19 -13.21 8.28 -6.93
CA ALA A 19 -13.55 7.58 -5.71
C ALA A 19 -15.07 7.46 -5.53
N ALA A 20 -15.80 8.56 -5.77
CA ALA A 20 -17.26 8.57 -5.71
C ALA A 20 -17.89 7.63 -6.76
N GLU A 21 -17.32 7.58 -7.97
CA GLU A 21 -17.75 6.65 -9.01
C GLU A 21 -17.58 5.19 -8.56
N TYR A 22 -16.38 4.79 -8.13
CA TYR A 22 -16.15 3.41 -7.67
C TYR A 22 -17.01 3.03 -6.46
N MET A 23 -17.24 3.95 -5.52
CA MET A 23 -18.17 3.74 -4.41
C MET A 23 -19.61 3.52 -4.93
N SER A 24 -20.06 4.30 -5.91
CA SER A 24 -21.39 4.14 -6.50
C SER A 24 -21.56 2.84 -7.30
N GLU A 25 -20.46 2.29 -7.81
CA GLU A 25 -20.39 0.99 -8.49
C GLU A 25 -20.32 -0.20 -7.50
N GLY A 26 -20.24 0.08 -6.19
CA GLY A 26 -20.32 -0.93 -5.14
C GLY A 26 -18.96 -1.42 -4.61
N ALA A 27 -17.89 -0.62 -4.73
CA ALA A 27 -16.64 -0.93 -4.06
C ALA A 27 -16.82 -0.95 -2.52
N ASP A 28 -16.24 -1.96 -1.85
CA ASP A 28 -16.28 -2.08 -0.39
C ASP A 28 -15.21 -1.22 0.30
N GLU A 29 -14.03 -1.09 -0.32
CA GLU A 29 -12.93 -0.23 0.13
C GLU A 29 -12.14 0.32 -1.07
N LEU A 30 -11.44 1.44 -0.88
CA LEU A 30 -10.56 2.02 -1.89
C LEU A 30 -9.12 2.14 -1.39
N VAL A 31 -8.14 1.87 -2.27
CA VAL A 31 -6.71 2.02 -1.99
C VAL A 31 -6.10 3.04 -2.94
N PHE A 32 -5.54 4.10 -2.38
CA PHE A 32 -4.85 5.16 -3.12
C PHE A 32 -3.34 5.01 -2.93
N LEU A 33 -2.61 4.81 -4.03
CA LEU A 33 -1.15 4.68 -4.03
C LEU A 33 -0.52 5.89 -4.71
N ASP A 34 0.11 6.77 -3.94
CA ASP A 34 0.82 7.93 -4.46
C ASP A 34 2.23 7.56 -4.94
N ILE A 35 2.42 7.61 -6.26
CA ILE A 35 3.70 7.39 -6.93
C ILE A 35 4.58 8.64 -7.00
N GLY A 36 4.01 9.83 -6.74
CA GLY A 36 4.67 11.13 -6.78
C GLY A 36 5.50 11.44 -5.53
N ALA A 37 5.40 10.63 -4.47
CA ALA A 37 6.11 10.84 -3.21
C ALA A 37 7.65 10.86 -3.34
N SER A 38 8.19 10.29 -4.43
CA SER A 38 9.63 10.34 -4.76
C SER A 38 10.07 11.61 -5.52
N LEU A 39 9.14 12.37 -6.11
CA LEU A 39 9.39 13.49 -7.02
C LEU A 39 9.22 14.88 -6.38
N GLY A 40 8.95 14.95 -5.06
CA GLY A 40 9.05 16.19 -4.29
C GLY A 40 7.77 17.02 -4.14
N SER A 41 6.63 16.62 -4.71
CA SER A 41 5.35 17.33 -4.53
C SER A 41 4.54 16.75 -3.35
N ARG A 42 5.04 16.83 -2.12
CA ARG A 42 4.30 16.32 -0.93
C ARG A 42 3.06 17.13 -0.57
N SER A 43 2.96 18.38 -1.04
CA SER A 43 1.79 19.23 -0.82
C SER A 43 0.53 18.67 -1.47
N THR A 44 0.67 17.94 -2.58
CA THR A 44 -0.47 17.42 -3.33
C THR A 44 -1.16 16.26 -2.63
N MET A 45 -0.42 15.42 -1.88
CA MET A 45 -1.00 14.25 -1.22
C MET A 45 -2.10 14.64 -0.24
N LEU A 46 -1.79 15.56 0.66
CA LEU A 46 -2.68 15.92 1.75
C LEU A 46 -3.93 16.64 1.25
N GLU A 47 -3.80 17.42 0.17
CA GLU A 47 -4.91 18.11 -0.48
C GLU A 47 -5.91 17.11 -1.06
N TRP A 48 -5.45 16.14 -1.88
CA TRP A 48 -6.38 15.17 -2.47
C TRP A 48 -6.95 14.19 -1.44
N VAL A 49 -6.20 13.83 -0.38
CA VAL A 49 -6.71 12.98 0.70
C VAL A 49 -7.91 13.63 1.38
N SER A 50 -7.81 14.93 1.69
CA SER A 50 -8.93 15.69 2.27
C SER A 50 -10.14 15.70 1.32
N SER A 51 -9.92 15.96 0.03
CA SER A 51 -11.01 15.99 -0.97
C SER A 51 -11.68 14.62 -1.14
N VAL A 52 -10.93 13.53 -1.05
CA VAL A 52 -11.47 12.16 -1.08
C VAL A 52 -12.29 11.88 0.18
N ALA A 53 -11.80 12.26 1.36
CA ALA A 53 -12.50 12.08 2.62
C ALA A 53 -13.85 12.80 2.68
N ASP A 54 -13.97 13.98 2.04
CA ASP A 54 -15.23 14.72 1.95
C ASP A 54 -16.30 14.01 1.08
N MET A 55 -15.89 13.08 0.22
CA MET A 55 -16.75 12.41 -0.76
C MET A 55 -17.07 10.94 -0.40
N LEU A 56 -16.17 10.25 0.28
CA LEU A 56 -16.30 8.81 0.56
C LEU A 56 -17.00 8.50 1.87
N PHE A 57 -17.82 7.44 1.84
CA PHE A 57 -18.48 6.85 3.01
C PHE A 57 -18.13 5.36 3.20
N ILE A 58 -17.15 4.86 2.44
CA ILE A 58 -16.55 3.53 2.57
C ILE A 58 -15.09 3.68 3.01
N PRO A 59 -14.48 2.67 3.67
CA PRO A 59 -13.11 2.78 4.13
C PRO A 59 -12.14 3.02 2.97
N PHE A 60 -11.13 3.84 3.21
CA PHE A 60 -10.03 3.98 2.26
C PHE A 60 -8.64 3.99 2.90
N THR A 61 -7.71 3.42 2.15
CA THR A 61 -6.30 3.28 2.51
C THR A 61 -5.45 4.21 1.67
N VAL A 62 -4.50 4.90 2.29
CA VAL A 62 -3.51 5.73 1.59
C VAL A 62 -2.12 5.13 1.74
N GLY A 63 -1.45 4.90 0.62
CA GLY A 63 -0.07 4.44 0.53
C GLY A 63 0.77 5.34 -0.37
N GLY A 64 2.09 5.15 -0.31
CA GLY A 64 3.05 5.88 -1.15
C GLY A 64 3.94 6.84 -0.36
N GLY A 65 5.19 6.42 -0.08
CA GLY A 65 6.21 7.30 0.49
C GLY A 65 5.96 7.81 1.92
N ILE A 66 5.13 7.12 2.70
CA ILE A 66 4.99 7.36 4.15
C ILE A 66 6.25 6.84 4.85
N VAL A 67 7.01 7.73 5.49
CA VAL A 67 8.32 7.40 6.07
C VAL A 67 8.38 7.46 7.60
N ASP A 68 7.36 8.03 8.25
CA ASP A 68 7.32 8.18 9.70
C ASP A 68 5.87 8.19 10.24
N GLU A 69 5.71 7.93 11.54
CA GLU A 69 4.41 7.88 12.21
C GLU A 69 3.69 9.23 12.26
N SER A 70 4.42 10.35 12.14
CA SER A 70 3.82 11.69 12.13
C SER A 70 3.11 11.96 10.80
N GLN A 71 3.68 11.51 9.69
CA GLN A 71 3.02 11.51 8.37
C GLN A 71 1.79 10.60 8.37
N ALA A 72 1.93 9.38 8.90
CA ALA A 72 0.80 8.45 9.02
C ALA A 72 -0.36 9.09 9.80
N ARG A 73 -0.07 9.68 10.98
CA ARG A 73 -1.06 10.40 11.78
C ARG A 73 -1.73 11.53 11.02
N ARG A 74 -0.97 12.31 10.25
CA ARG A 74 -1.51 13.43 9.48
C ARG A 74 -2.49 12.95 8.41
N ILE A 75 -2.18 11.87 7.71
CA ILE A 75 -3.04 11.25 6.71
C ILE A 75 -4.34 10.76 7.33
N ILE A 76 -4.28 10.03 8.45
CA ILE A 76 -5.48 9.57 9.19
C ILE A 76 -6.31 10.76 9.67
N SER A 77 -5.66 11.82 10.16
CA SER A 77 -6.36 13.02 10.66
C SER A 77 -7.06 13.83 9.56
N LEU A 78 -6.74 13.58 8.29
CA LEU A 78 -7.43 14.15 7.13
C LEU A 78 -8.63 13.32 6.66
N GLY A 79 -8.86 12.15 7.25
CA GLY A 79 -10.04 11.32 7.00
C GLY A 79 -9.75 9.95 6.40
N ALA A 80 -8.49 9.60 6.11
CA ALA A 80 -8.15 8.22 5.73
C ALA A 80 -8.37 7.25 6.90
N ASP A 81 -8.87 6.06 6.61
CA ASP A 81 -9.08 5.02 7.64
C ASP A 81 -7.80 4.24 7.92
N LYS A 82 -6.97 4.04 6.89
CA LYS A 82 -5.76 3.22 6.96
C LYS A 82 -4.59 3.85 6.22
N VAL A 83 -3.38 3.53 6.68
CA VAL A 83 -2.13 3.84 5.96
C VAL A 83 -1.44 2.56 5.51
N SER A 84 -0.85 2.60 4.33
CA SER A 84 -0.09 1.48 3.77
C SER A 84 1.41 1.75 3.78
N LEU A 85 2.16 0.85 4.43
CA LEU A 85 3.61 0.92 4.61
C LEU A 85 4.30 -0.20 3.82
N ASN A 86 5.35 0.14 3.06
CA ASN A 86 6.17 -0.80 2.30
C ASN A 86 7.67 -0.51 2.54
N THR A 87 8.32 0.24 1.65
CA THR A 87 9.79 0.38 1.63
C THR A 87 10.35 0.99 2.93
N ALA A 88 9.64 1.93 3.55
CA ALA A 88 10.04 2.50 4.83
C ALA A 88 9.99 1.48 5.97
N ALA A 89 8.96 0.61 5.99
CA ALA A 89 8.83 -0.45 7.00
C ALA A 89 9.88 -1.56 6.81
N VAL A 90 10.28 -1.87 5.56
CA VAL A 90 11.37 -2.82 5.33
C VAL A 90 12.70 -2.29 5.88
N ARG A 91 12.97 -0.99 5.71
CA ARG A 91 14.19 -0.32 6.21
C ARG A 91 14.20 -0.13 7.71
N ASP A 92 13.06 0.23 8.28
CA ASP A 92 12.84 0.39 9.72
C ASP A 92 11.55 -0.34 10.13
N PRO A 93 11.63 -1.64 10.48
CA PRO A 93 10.46 -2.41 10.89
C PRO A 93 9.74 -1.83 12.10
N ASP A 94 10.45 -1.13 12.99
CA ASP A 94 9.83 -0.53 14.17
C ASP A 94 8.84 0.58 13.82
N LEU A 95 8.87 1.12 12.59
CA LEU A 95 7.84 2.02 12.08
C LEU A 95 6.44 1.40 12.17
N ILE A 96 6.29 0.10 11.88
CA ILE A 96 5.00 -0.61 12.00
C ILE A 96 4.51 -0.55 13.45
N ARG A 97 5.41 -0.78 14.43
CA ARG A 97 5.08 -0.72 15.85
C ARG A 97 4.71 0.70 16.28
N ARG A 98 5.44 1.71 15.82
CA ARG A 98 5.16 3.11 16.14
C ARG A 98 3.80 3.54 15.58
N CYS A 99 3.51 3.23 14.32
CA CYS A 99 2.22 3.52 13.69
C CYS A 99 1.06 2.79 14.38
N SER A 100 1.20 1.48 14.62
CA SER A 100 0.12 0.68 15.23
C SER A 100 -0.13 1.05 16.69
N SER A 101 0.91 1.42 17.45
CA SER A 101 0.75 1.90 18.83
C SER A 101 0.04 3.27 18.88
N LEU A 102 0.23 4.10 17.85
CA LEU A 102 -0.33 5.45 17.77
C LEU A 102 -1.76 5.46 17.20
N LEU A 103 -2.04 4.63 16.20
CA LEU A 103 -3.26 4.67 15.39
C LEU A 103 -4.17 3.45 15.59
N GLY A 104 -3.67 2.41 16.24
CA GLY A 104 -4.28 1.08 16.31
C GLY A 104 -3.88 0.20 15.12
N SER A 105 -3.83 -1.12 15.33
CA SER A 105 -3.43 -2.07 14.30
C SER A 105 -4.33 -2.06 13.07
N GLN A 106 -5.64 -1.82 13.25
CA GLN A 106 -6.61 -1.76 12.16
C GLN A 106 -6.34 -0.63 11.15
N ALA A 107 -5.59 0.40 11.54
CA ALA A 107 -5.22 1.52 10.68
C ALA A 107 -3.89 1.29 9.93
N VAL A 108 -3.21 0.15 10.13
CA VAL A 108 -1.88 -0.12 9.57
C VAL A 108 -1.91 -1.32 8.64
N VAL A 109 -1.78 -1.04 7.34
CA VAL A 109 -1.66 -2.03 6.26
C VAL A 109 -0.18 -2.20 5.91
N LEU A 110 0.29 -3.45 5.87
CA LEU A 110 1.59 -3.77 5.27
C LEU A 110 1.40 -4.01 3.77
N ALA A 111 1.89 -3.13 2.92
CA ALA A 111 2.08 -3.45 1.51
C ALA A 111 3.40 -4.21 1.31
N VAL A 112 3.34 -5.34 0.63
CA VAL A 112 4.51 -6.17 0.34
C VAL A 112 4.49 -6.59 -1.13
N ASP A 113 5.55 -6.23 -1.85
CA ASP A 113 5.80 -6.69 -3.20
C ASP A 113 6.67 -7.95 -3.14
N ALA A 114 6.21 -9.05 -3.70
CA ALA A 114 6.86 -10.35 -3.65
C ALA A 114 7.28 -10.80 -5.05
N LEU A 115 8.56 -11.15 -5.21
CA LEU A 115 9.09 -11.75 -6.43
C LEU A 115 9.43 -13.22 -6.17
N ARG A 116 8.95 -14.12 -7.03
CA ARG A 116 9.27 -15.55 -6.93
C ARG A 116 10.74 -15.80 -7.26
N THR A 117 11.45 -16.44 -6.33
CA THR A 117 12.86 -16.83 -6.49
C THR A 117 13.03 -18.35 -6.60
N GLY A 118 11.98 -19.11 -6.30
CA GLY A 118 11.93 -20.56 -6.45
C GLY A 118 10.54 -21.10 -6.14
N ARG A 119 10.38 -22.42 -6.20
CA ARG A 119 9.12 -23.07 -5.83
C ARG A 119 8.87 -22.86 -4.33
N GLY A 120 7.75 -22.26 -3.96
CA GLY A 120 7.43 -21.91 -2.58
C GLY A 120 8.35 -20.86 -1.93
N HIS A 121 9.11 -20.11 -2.73
CA HIS A 121 10.06 -19.09 -2.24
C HIS A 121 9.86 -17.76 -2.95
N TRP A 122 9.71 -16.71 -2.15
CA TRP A 122 9.56 -15.34 -2.62
C TRP A 122 10.47 -14.40 -1.83
N GLU A 123 11.04 -13.45 -2.54
CA GLU A 123 11.83 -12.37 -1.97
C GLU A 123 11.02 -11.08 -1.94
N VAL A 124 11.11 -10.35 -0.83
CA VAL A 124 10.51 -9.02 -0.69
C VAL A 124 11.25 -8.04 -1.58
N MET A 125 10.50 -7.26 -2.33
CA MET A 125 11.00 -6.20 -3.17
C MET A 125 10.60 -4.84 -2.61
N VAL A 126 11.47 -3.86 -2.81
CA VAL A 126 11.26 -2.46 -2.40
C VAL A 126 11.41 -1.52 -3.59
N ARG A 127 11.13 -0.23 -3.39
CA ARG A 127 11.16 0.80 -4.44
C ARG A 127 10.29 0.42 -5.64
N ALA A 128 9.00 0.19 -5.39
CA ALA A 128 8.03 -0.21 -6.41
C ALA A 128 8.47 -1.48 -7.19
N GLY A 129 8.91 -2.51 -6.44
CA GLY A 129 9.29 -3.80 -7.02
C GLY A 129 10.64 -3.84 -7.77
N THR A 130 11.46 -2.79 -7.73
CA THR A 130 12.69 -2.69 -8.55
C THR A 130 13.98 -3.13 -7.85
N GLU A 131 13.98 -3.21 -6.52
CA GLU A 131 15.16 -3.54 -5.73
C GLU A 131 14.86 -4.71 -4.78
N PRO A 132 15.63 -5.83 -4.83
CA PRO A 132 15.48 -6.93 -3.88
C PRO A 132 15.95 -6.51 -2.48
N ALA A 133 15.17 -6.87 -1.46
CA ALA A 133 15.50 -6.54 -0.07
C ALA A 133 16.42 -7.57 0.60
N GLY A 134 16.64 -8.75 0.01
CA GLY A 134 17.34 -9.86 0.66
C GLY A 134 16.54 -10.52 1.78
N ILE A 135 15.21 -10.39 1.77
CA ILE A 135 14.33 -10.84 2.85
C ILE A 135 13.28 -11.81 2.29
N ASP A 136 13.12 -12.96 2.95
CA ASP A 136 12.05 -13.92 2.67
C ASP A 136 10.67 -13.34 3.00
N LEU A 137 9.71 -13.50 2.07
CA LEU A 137 8.35 -12.99 2.19
C LEU A 137 7.65 -13.44 3.48
N LEU A 138 7.67 -14.75 3.77
CA LEU A 138 6.91 -15.31 4.90
C LEU A 138 7.49 -14.85 6.23
N SER A 139 8.82 -14.79 6.31
CA SER A 139 9.54 -14.27 7.47
C SER A 139 9.24 -12.79 7.69
N TRP A 140 9.15 -12.00 6.63
CA TRP A 140 8.79 -10.58 6.71
C TRP A 140 7.36 -10.37 7.18
N VAL A 141 6.40 -11.07 6.58
CA VAL A 141 4.98 -10.97 6.96
C VAL A 141 4.77 -11.32 8.44
N ARG A 142 5.32 -12.45 8.91
CA ARG A 142 5.21 -12.84 10.33
C ARG A 142 5.79 -11.77 11.25
N LYS A 143 6.93 -11.20 10.88
CA LYS A 143 7.55 -10.11 11.63
C LYS A 143 6.64 -8.88 11.66
N ALA A 144 6.12 -8.44 10.51
CA ALA A 144 5.22 -7.29 10.43
C ALA A 144 3.94 -7.48 11.26
N CYS A 145 3.31 -8.65 11.21
CA CYS A 145 2.16 -8.98 12.07
C CYS A 145 2.52 -8.91 13.55
N SER A 146 3.69 -9.44 13.95
CA SER A 146 4.18 -9.34 15.34
C SER A 146 4.48 -7.91 15.80
N LEU A 147 4.66 -6.99 14.85
CA LEU A 147 4.87 -5.56 15.08
C LEU A 147 3.55 -4.77 15.08
N GLY A 148 2.42 -5.42 14.79
CA GLY A 148 1.08 -4.85 14.93
C GLY A 148 0.45 -4.32 13.65
N CYS A 149 0.88 -4.74 12.44
CA CYS A 149 0.06 -4.48 11.25
C CYS A 149 -1.26 -5.28 11.32
N GLY A 150 -2.38 -4.65 10.97
CA GLY A 150 -3.70 -5.28 11.00
C GLY A 150 -4.05 -6.01 9.72
N GLU A 151 -3.49 -5.57 8.58
CA GLU A 151 -3.81 -6.08 7.25
C GLU A 151 -2.55 -6.18 6.39
N ILE A 152 -2.60 -7.05 5.38
CA ILE A 152 -1.52 -7.25 4.41
C ILE A 152 -2.10 -7.01 3.01
N LEU A 153 -1.46 -6.10 2.27
CA LEU A 153 -1.67 -5.89 0.85
C LEU A 153 -0.54 -6.60 0.09
N LEU A 154 -0.79 -7.85 -0.30
CA LEU A 154 0.18 -8.74 -0.97
C LEU A 154 0.12 -8.55 -2.49
N THR A 155 1.24 -8.14 -3.08
CA THR A 155 1.40 -7.98 -4.53
C THR A 155 2.40 -9.01 -5.04
N SER A 156 1.96 -9.95 -5.89
CA SER A 156 2.88 -10.82 -6.64
C SER A 156 3.36 -10.10 -7.90
N ILE A 157 4.66 -9.83 -7.98
CA ILE A 157 5.27 -9.15 -9.15
C ILE A 157 5.15 -10.01 -10.41
N ASP A 158 5.19 -11.33 -10.26
CA ASP A 158 5.07 -12.26 -11.38
C ASP A 158 3.68 -12.18 -12.06
N SER A 159 2.64 -11.85 -11.29
CA SER A 159 1.25 -11.77 -11.79
C SER A 159 0.79 -10.34 -12.09
N ASP A 160 1.45 -9.31 -11.56
CA ASP A 160 0.99 -7.93 -11.68
C ASP A 160 0.94 -7.43 -13.13
N GLY A 161 -0.20 -6.87 -13.52
CA GLY A 161 -0.46 -6.36 -14.87
C GLY A 161 -0.51 -7.41 -15.99
N THR A 162 -0.52 -8.71 -15.67
CA THR A 162 -0.53 -9.81 -16.67
C THR A 162 -1.94 -10.17 -17.16
N LEU A 163 -2.97 -9.92 -16.33
CA LEU A 163 -4.34 -10.41 -16.52
C LEU A 163 -4.48 -11.95 -16.53
N GLU A 164 -3.48 -12.68 -16.02
CA GLU A 164 -3.49 -14.15 -15.95
C GLU A 164 -4.10 -14.69 -14.64
N GLY A 165 -4.56 -13.79 -13.76
CA GLY A 165 -5.12 -14.11 -12.45
C GLY A 165 -4.15 -13.82 -11.30
N TYR A 166 -4.60 -14.09 -10.08
CA TYR A 166 -3.78 -13.91 -8.88
C TYR A 166 -2.82 -15.09 -8.66
N ASP A 167 -1.68 -14.81 -8.02
CA ASP A 167 -0.74 -15.83 -7.56
C ASP A 167 -1.30 -16.57 -6.33
N THR A 168 -2.12 -17.59 -6.59
CA THR A 168 -2.79 -18.39 -5.55
C THR A 168 -1.80 -19.14 -4.65
N GLU A 169 -0.66 -19.61 -5.19
CA GLU A 169 0.37 -20.28 -4.39
C GLU A 169 0.99 -19.30 -3.38
N CYS A 170 1.25 -18.06 -3.80
CA CYS A 170 1.77 -17.01 -2.91
C CYS A 170 0.75 -16.63 -1.83
N ILE A 171 -0.53 -16.48 -2.21
CA ILE A 171 -1.62 -16.17 -1.28
C ILE A 171 -1.76 -17.28 -0.23
N GLU A 172 -1.81 -18.55 -0.66
CA GLU A 172 -1.94 -19.71 0.22
C GLU A 172 -0.73 -19.86 1.17
N ALA A 173 0.47 -19.46 0.74
CA ALA A 173 1.65 -19.51 1.58
C ALA A 173 1.66 -18.44 2.69
N VAL A 174 0.98 -17.32 2.48
CA VAL A 174 0.91 -16.18 3.41
C VAL A 174 -0.26 -16.30 4.40
N ALA A 175 -1.39 -16.87 3.98
CA ALA A 175 -2.61 -17.04 4.77
C ALA A 175 -2.42 -17.95 5.99
#